data_AF-A0A3N9THX4-F1
#
_entry.id   AF-A0A3N9THX4-F1
#
_cell.length_a   1.000
_cell.length_b   1.000
_cell.length_c   1.000
_cell.angle_alpha   90.00
_cell.angle_beta   90.00
_cell.angle_gamma   90.00
#
_symmetry.space_group_name_H-M   'P 1'
#
loop_
_entity.id
_entity.type
_entity.pdbx_description
1 polymer ?
#
loop_
_entity_poly.entity_id
_entity_poly.type
_entity_poly.pdbx_seq_one_letter_code
_entity_poly.pdbx_strand_id
1 'polypeptide(L)'
;MSEVLVGTASSEYLTVSNQVLNNNATVTDVDYTDLTAAVASSWNAKGEKSVSIDSDKSNIYVQDFVDVSVNADSDTGANVTVVNAKRGSIETGNGDDSVYLSVYSNNNHWSNSFDIDTGAGDDTVVLTNTANSENTSFHIELGSGNDSLDVSGLLDPFSSASRFADGGDGLDTLTLSGEDSVSFDNFEVIKGSDSAFSTVVTLSSDLLEDNDSAELGLVFNQVDLQLSDDVSVSDVNVISDDQASYLASLGLDSSDYVSVEVAGDDGTYTVLTDDSDYSIIA
;
A
#
# COMPACT_ATOMS: atom_id res chain seq x y z
N MET A 1 16.87 -30.52 7.84
CA MET A 1 17.37 -30.32 6.47
C MET A 1 16.24 -29.64 5.75
N SER A 2 16.43 -28.39 5.34
CA SER A 2 15.46 -27.66 4.53
C SER A 2 15.56 -28.23 3.11
N GLU A 3 14.49 -28.86 2.61
CA GLU A 3 14.36 -29.14 1.20
C GLU A 3 13.83 -27.88 0.54
N VAL A 4 14.72 -27.13 -0.11
CA VAL A 4 14.34 -26.18 -1.15
C VAL A 4 14.06 -27.02 -2.39
N LEU A 5 12.83 -26.98 -2.89
CA LEU A 5 12.50 -27.60 -4.16
C LEU A 5 12.07 -26.53 -5.16
N VAL A 6 12.90 -26.37 -6.18
CA VAL A 6 12.69 -25.57 -7.38
C VAL A 6 11.89 -26.42 -8.37
N GLY A 7 10.71 -25.97 -8.79
CA GLY A 7 9.94 -26.56 -9.88
C GLY A 7 10.28 -25.88 -11.21
N THR A 8 10.38 -26.64 -12.29
CA THR A 8 10.39 -26.10 -13.67
C THR A 8 9.34 -26.86 -14.47
N ALA A 9 8.57 -26.17 -15.33
CA ALA A 9 7.63 -26.83 -16.23
C ALA A 9 7.57 -26.15 -17.61
N SER A 10 7.46 -26.97 -18.66
CA SER A 10 7.20 -26.58 -20.05
C SER A 10 5.86 -27.14 -20.53
N SER A 11 5.23 -26.40 -21.44
CA SER A 11 3.87 -26.47 -22.01
C SER A 11 3.20 -27.83 -22.34
N GLU A 12 1.85 -27.81 -22.27
CA GLU A 12 0.81 -28.61 -22.97
C GLU A 12 -0.06 -29.64 -22.21
N TYR A 13 0.09 -29.83 -20.90
CA TYR A 13 -0.87 -30.64 -20.12
C TYR A 13 -1.17 -29.99 -18.77
N LEU A 14 -2.45 -30.03 -18.35
CA LEU A 14 -2.89 -29.65 -16.99
C LEU A 14 -2.04 -30.43 -15.96
N THR A 15 -1.03 -29.79 -15.40
CA THR A 15 -0.26 -30.31 -14.28
C THR A 15 -0.86 -29.70 -13.02
N VAL A 16 -1.46 -30.54 -12.18
CA VAL A 16 -1.81 -30.16 -10.81
C VAL A 16 -0.74 -30.78 -9.92
N SER A 17 0.24 -29.99 -9.52
CA SER A 17 1.22 -30.40 -8.52
C SER A 17 0.65 -30.08 -7.15
N ASN A 18 -0.21 -30.96 -6.63
CA ASN A 18 -0.67 -30.84 -5.25
C ASN A 18 0.36 -31.50 -4.33
N GLN A 19 1.16 -30.68 -3.64
CA GLN A 19 2.09 -31.14 -2.62
C GLN A 19 1.50 -30.91 -1.23
N VAL A 20 1.22 -32.00 -0.53
CA VAL A 20 0.97 -31.97 0.90
C VAL A 20 2.33 -31.85 1.59
N LEU A 21 2.70 -30.65 2.04
CA LEU A 21 3.95 -30.41 2.78
C LEU A 21 4.00 -31.29 4.03
N ASN A 22 2.87 -31.34 4.76
CA ASN A 22 2.58 -32.30 5.83
C ASN A 22 1.07 -32.30 6.16
N ASN A 23 0.63 -32.98 7.24
CA ASN A 23 -0.78 -33.01 7.66
C ASN A 23 -1.40 -31.64 8.01
N ASN A 24 -0.61 -30.55 8.02
CA ASN A 24 -1.01 -29.22 8.46
C ASN A 24 -0.88 -28.14 7.37
N ALA A 25 -0.40 -28.44 6.16
CA ALA A 25 -0.31 -27.46 5.08
C ALA A 25 -0.36 -28.12 3.69
N THR A 26 -0.97 -27.41 2.74
CA THR A 26 -1.05 -27.84 1.33
C THR A 26 -0.54 -26.74 0.42
N VAL A 27 0.30 -27.11 -0.55
CA VAL A 27 0.69 -26.27 -1.68
C VAL A 27 0.08 -26.85 -2.95
N THR A 28 -0.66 -26.03 -3.68
CA THR A 28 -1.34 -26.40 -4.92
C THR A 28 -0.87 -25.48 -6.03
N ASP A 29 -0.24 -26.05 -7.03
CA ASP A 29 0.17 -25.37 -8.24
C ASP A 29 -0.63 -25.92 -9.43
N VAL A 30 -1.34 -25.05 -10.14
CA VAL A 30 -2.34 -25.39 -11.17
C VAL A 30 -2.14 -24.50 -12.40
N ASP A 31 -1.56 -25.08 -13.44
CA ASP A 31 -1.28 -24.36 -14.70
C ASP A 31 -2.53 -23.80 -15.39
N TYR A 32 -3.66 -24.52 -15.35
CA TYR A 32 -4.87 -24.11 -16.11
C TYR A 32 -5.58 -22.89 -15.51
N THR A 33 -5.50 -22.73 -14.20
CA THR A 33 -6.05 -21.56 -13.50
C THR A 33 -4.98 -20.52 -13.22
N ASP A 34 -3.75 -20.76 -13.70
CA ASP A 34 -2.59 -19.90 -13.48
C ASP A 34 -2.44 -19.50 -12.01
N LEU A 35 -2.41 -20.52 -11.13
CA LEU A 35 -2.51 -20.37 -9.69
C LEU A 35 -1.41 -21.12 -8.95
N THR A 36 -0.73 -20.43 -8.05
CA THR A 36 0.04 -21.03 -6.96
C THR A 36 -0.62 -20.71 -5.62
N ALA A 37 -0.99 -21.71 -4.84
CA ALA A 37 -1.65 -21.52 -3.55
C ALA A 37 -0.95 -22.29 -2.43
N ALA A 38 -0.78 -21.67 -1.26
CA ALA A 38 -0.32 -22.30 -0.03
C ALA A 38 -1.26 -21.99 1.14
N VAL A 39 -1.76 -23.03 1.79
CA VAL A 39 -2.74 -22.89 2.87
C VAL A 39 -2.33 -23.76 4.06
N ALA A 40 -2.18 -23.13 5.22
CA ALA A 40 -2.02 -23.84 6.49
C ALA A 40 -3.38 -24.25 7.08
N SER A 41 -3.42 -25.35 7.83
CA SER A 41 -4.65 -25.87 8.46
C SER A 41 -5.14 -25.02 9.62
N SER A 42 -4.24 -24.22 10.21
CA SER A 42 -4.54 -23.18 11.19
C SER A 42 -3.36 -22.22 11.31
N TRP A 43 -3.66 -20.99 11.69
CA TRP A 43 -2.64 -19.98 11.92
C TRP A 43 -1.62 -20.42 12.99
N ASN A 44 -0.32 -20.22 12.73
CA ASN A 44 0.78 -20.63 13.61
C ASN A 44 0.78 -22.14 13.90
N ALA A 45 0.40 -22.94 12.91
CA ALA A 45 0.44 -24.40 12.97
C ALA A 45 1.81 -24.93 13.43
N LYS A 46 1.78 -25.99 14.22
CA LYS A 46 3.01 -26.62 14.70
C LYS A 46 3.73 -27.30 13.53
N GLY A 47 4.95 -26.85 13.25
CA GLY A 47 5.83 -27.45 12.24
C GLY A 47 5.93 -26.64 10.96
N GLU A 48 4.91 -25.85 10.61
CA GLU A 48 4.84 -25.05 9.38
C GLU A 48 4.27 -23.69 9.72
N LYS A 49 5.15 -22.74 10.03
CA LYS A 49 4.78 -21.35 10.35
C LYS A 49 5.16 -20.38 9.26
N SER A 50 5.91 -20.86 8.29
CA SER A 50 6.56 -20.04 7.29
C SER A 50 6.33 -20.68 5.93
N VAL A 51 6.14 -19.86 4.91
CA VAL A 51 6.06 -20.30 3.51
C VAL A 51 6.87 -19.35 2.64
N SER A 52 7.48 -19.91 1.60
CA SER A 52 8.14 -19.16 0.54
C SER A 52 7.57 -19.65 -0.79
N ILE A 53 7.08 -18.71 -1.61
CA ILE A 53 6.53 -18.91 -2.93
C ILE A 53 7.41 -18.17 -3.92
N ASP A 54 7.82 -18.88 -4.96
CA ASP A 54 8.52 -18.33 -6.13
C ASP A 54 7.74 -18.85 -7.34
N SER A 55 7.07 -17.94 -8.05
CA SER A 55 6.06 -18.30 -9.03
C SER A 55 5.97 -17.29 -10.17
N ASP A 56 5.83 -17.80 -11.38
CA ASP A 56 5.58 -17.04 -12.61
C ASP A 56 4.08 -16.94 -12.95
N LYS A 57 3.21 -17.37 -12.02
CA LYS A 57 1.76 -17.40 -12.20
C LYS A 57 1.13 -16.06 -11.87
N SER A 58 0.10 -15.67 -12.61
CA SER A 58 -0.66 -14.43 -12.36
C SER A 58 -1.57 -14.48 -11.12
N ASN A 59 -1.72 -15.63 -10.44
CA ASN A 59 -2.50 -15.71 -9.20
C ASN A 59 -1.72 -16.45 -8.12
N ILE A 60 -1.53 -15.79 -6.98
CA ILE A 60 -0.84 -16.35 -5.82
C ILE A 60 -1.72 -16.19 -4.58
N TYR A 61 -1.98 -17.29 -3.88
CA TYR A 61 -2.82 -17.29 -2.69
C TYR A 61 -2.10 -17.91 -1.50
N VAL A 62 -1.87 -17.14 -0.45
CA VAL A 62 -1.23 -17.61 0.79
C VAL A 62 -2.17 -17.39 1.96
N GLN A 63 -2.36 -18.40 2.81
CA GLN A 63 -3.24 -18.29 3.97
C GLN A 63 -2.67 -18.96 5.22
N ASP A 64 -2.82 -18.26 6.36
CA ASP A 64 -2.61 -18.77 7.72
C ASP A 64 -1.15 -19.12 8.07
N PHE A 65 -0.20 -18.47 7.43
CA PHE A 65 1.22 -18.55 7.79
C PHE A 65 1.63 -17.37 8.67
N VAL A 66 2.55 -17.59 9.60
CA VAL A 66 3.11 -16.50 10.41
C VAL A 66 4.06 -15.67 9.54
N ASP A 67 4.89 -16.35 8.74
CA ASP A 67 5.94 -15.74 7.92
C ASP A 67 5.70 -16.08 6.46
N VAL A 68 5.62 -15.07 5.62
CA VAL A 68 5.34 -15.22 4.20
C VAL A 68 6.47 -14.61 3.40
N SER A 69 6.91 -15.28 2.36
CA SER A 69 7.79 -14.70 1.34
C SER A 69 7.19 -15.07 0.00
N VAL A 70 6.88 -14.08 -0.81
CA VAL A 70 6.33 -14.25 -2.15
C VAL A 70 7.23 -13.50 -3.13
N ASN A 71 7.71 -14.20 -4.13
CA ASN A 71 8.27 -13.64 -5.35
C ASN A 71 7.32 -14.02 -6.50
N ALA A 72 6.66 -13.01 -7.07
CA ALA A 72 5.66 -13.14 -8.13
C ALA A 72 6.22 -12.57 -9.44
N ASP A 73 6.99 -13.38 -10.16
CA ASP A 73 7.72 -12.97 -11.36
C ASP A 73 6.80 -13.05 -12.61
N SER A 74 5.73 -12.26 -12.62
CA SER A 74 4.80 -12.15 -13.75
C SER A 74 5.03 -10.85 -14.51
N ASP A 75 5.44 -10.95 -15.77
CA ASP A 75 5.61 -9.80 -16.68
C ASP A 75 4.27 -9.18 -17.16
N THR A 76 3.13 -9.75 -16.76
CA THR A 76 1.80 -9.31 -17.22
C THR A 76 0.87 -8.87 -16.09
N GLY A 77 1.39 -8.79 -14.87
CA GLY A 77 0.63 -8.57 -13.64
C GLY A 77 0.32 -9.86 -12.88
N ALA A 78 0.30 -9.75 -11.56
CA ALA A 78 0.09 -10.80 -10.58
C ALA A 78 -0.96 -10.36 -9.55
N ASN A 79 -1.80 -11.30 -9.16
CA ASN A 79 -2.79 -11.13 -8.10
C ASN A 79 -2.29 -11.91 -6.88
N VAL A 80 -1.64 -11.22 -5.96
CA VAL A 80 -1.08 -11.79 -4.73
C VAL A 80 -2.06 -11.54 -3.58
N THR A 81 -2.61 -12.60 -3.01
CA THR A 81 -3.49 -12.53 -1.85
C THR A 81 -2.86 -13.27 -0.67
N VAL A 82 -2.46 -12.52 0.35
CA VAL A 82 -1.89 -13.05 1.60
C VAL A 82 -2.85 -12.80 2.76
N VAL A 83 -3.39 -13.87 3.32
CA VAL A 83 -4.38 -13.82 4.39
C VAL A 83 -3.77 -14.32 5.70
N ASN A 84 -3.95 -13.53 6.75
CA ASN A 84 -3.54 -13.80 8.11
C ASN A 84 -2.02 -13.97 8.28
N ALA A 85 -1.22 -13.07 7.71
CA ALA A 85 0.22 -13.07 7.91
C ALA A 85 0.63 -12.18 9.08
N LYS A 86 1.74 -12.51 9.75
CA LYS A 86 2.32 -11.64 10.79
C LYS A 86 3.50 -10.84 10.26
N ARG A 87 4.28 -11.42 9.36
CA ARG A 87 5.40 -10.77 8.72
C ARG A 87 5.67 -11.38 7.35
N GLY A 88 6.28 -10.62 6.48
CA GLY A 88 6.70 -11.17 5.20
C GLY A 88 7.31 -10.17 4.24
N SER A 89 7.84 -10.71 3.15
CA SER A 89 8.23 -9.95 1.97
C SER A 89 7.36 -10.37 0.79
N ILE A 90 6.95 -9.40 -0.02
CA ILE A 90 6.20 -9.62 -1.26
C ILE A 90 6.89 -8.80 -2.34
N GLU A 91 7.38 -9.47 -3.37
CA GLU A 91 8.01 -8.85 -4.55
C GLU A 91 7.17 -9.27 -5.77
N THR A 92 6.78 -8.31 -6.62
CA THR A 92 6.08 -8.57 -7.89
C THR A 92 6.89 -8.07 -9.10
N GLY A 93 6.27 -8.02 -10.29
CA GLY A 93 6.95 -7.97 -11.58
C GLY A 93 6.97 -6.58 -12.25
N ASN A 94 6.82 -6.53 -13.57
CA ASN A 94 6.74 -5.28 -14.35
C ASN A 94 5.36 -5.08 -15.03
N GLY A 95 4.30 -5.66 -14.50
CA GLY A 95 2.96 -5.44 -15.04
C GLY A 95 1.97 -5.20 -13.91
N ASP A 96 0.81 -4.62 -14.24
CA ASP A 96 -0.21 -4.18 -13.28
C ASP A 96 -0.53 -5.25 -12.21
N ASP A 97 0.05 -5.09 -11.04
CA ASP A 97 0.03 -6.03 -9.94
C ASP A 97 -1.05 -5.65 -8.91
N SER A 98 -1.62 -6.66 -8.26
CA SER A 98 -2.57 -6.47 -7.18
C SER A 98 -2.14 -7.28 -5.95
N VAL A 99 -1.78 -6.58 -4.88
CA VAL A 99 -1.37 -7.19 -3.61
C VAL A 99 -2.42 -6.90 -2.55
N TYR A 100 -3.04 -7.95 -2.03
CA TYR A 100 -3.89 -7.88 -0.84
C TYR A 100 -3.19 -8.58 0.32
N LEU A 101 -3.04 -7.86 1.45
CA LEU A 101 -2.43 -8.38 2.67
C LEU A 101 -3.33 -8.16 3.88
N SER A 102 -3.70 -9.24 4.57
CA SER A 102 -4.41 -9.18 5.85
C SER A 102 -3.49 -9.52 7.03
N VAL A 103 -3.31 -8.54 7.91
CA VAL A 103 -2.41 -8.63 9.06
C VAL A 103 -3.06 -9.39 10.20
N TYR A 104 -2.34 -10.36 10.75
CA TYR A 104 -2.75 -11.13 11.91
C TYR A 104 -1.60 -11.34 12.90
N SER A 105 -1.83 -10.93 14.14
CA SER A 105 -0.92 -11.18 15.26
C SER A 105 -1.65 -11.81 16.44
N ASN A 106 -0.89 -12.54 17.27
CA ASN A 106 -1.42 -13.19 18.48
C ASN A 106 -2.09 -12.20 19.45
N ASN A 107 -1.53 -10.99 19.52
CA ASN A 107 -1.93 -9.88 20.35
C ASN A 107 -1.11 -8.65 19.92
N ASN A 108 -1.45 -7.50 20.48
CA ASN A 108 -0.82 -6.22 20.19
C ASN A 108 0.60 -6.01 20.81
N HIS A 109 1.18 -6.99 21.52
CA HIS A 109 2.51 -6.83 22.13
C HIS A 109 3.67 -7.26 21.22
N TRP A 110 3.37 -7.87 20.08
CA TRP A 110 4.40 -8.34 19.16
C TRP A 110 4.43 -7.49 17.91
N SER A 111 5.63 -7.17 17.45
CA SER A 111 5.82 -6.49 16.17
C SER A 111 5.38 -7.39 15.01
N ASN A 112 4.78 -6.74 14.02
CA ASN A 112 4.52 -7.24 12.68
C ASN A 112 5.39 -6.42 11.72
N SER A 113 5.89 -7.03 10.64
CA SER A 113 6.82 -6.37 9.71
C SER A 113 6.59 -6.85 8.30
N PHE A 114 6.38 -5.93 7.36
CA PHE A 114 6.19 -6.25 5.96
C PHE A 114 7.08 -5.38 5.07
N ASP A 115 7.66 -5.99 4.04
CA ASP A 115 8.31 -5.31 2.92
C ASP A 115 7.54 -5.69 1.65
N ILE A 116 7.14 -4.71 0.86
CA ILE A 116 6.42 -4.91 -0.41
C ILE A 116 7.09 -4.07 -1.49
N ASP A 117 7.40 -4.68 -2.63
CA ASP A 117 7.98 -4.04 -3.81
C ASP A 117 7.18 -4.52 -5.03
N THR A 118 6.51 -3.61 -5.75
CA THR A 118 5.67 -3.99 -6.89
C THR A 118 6.28 -3.73 -8.27
N GLY A 119 7.41 -3.02 -8.34
CA GLY A 119 8.17 -2.88 -9.57
C GLY A 119 7.59 -1.86 -10.54
N ALA A 120 7.02 -2.29 -11.66
CA ALA A 120 6.49 -1.37 -12.67
C ALA A 120 5.11 -1.83 -13.14
N GLY A 121 4.26 -0.91 -13.56
CA GLY A 121 2.86 -1.21 -13.89
C GLY A 121 1.94 -0.30 -13.09
N ASP A 122 0.65 -0.27 -13.42
CA ASP A 122 -0.32 0.43 -12.58
C ASP A 122 -0.74 -0.51 -11.44
N ASP A 123 -0.04 -0.44 -10.31
CA ASP A 123 -0.11 -1.40 -9.21
C ASP A 123 -1.13 -1.01 -8.14
N THR A 124 -1.65 -2.00 -7.43
CA THR A 124 -2.61 -1.79 -6.33
C THR A 124 -2.24 -2.63 -5.11
N VAL A 125 -1.94 -1.97 -3.99
CA VAL A 125 -1.62 -2.60 -2.72
C VAL A 125 -2.66 -2.25 -1.67
N VAL A 126 -3.21 -3.26 -0.99
CA VAL A 126 -4.22 -3.09 0.07
C VAL A 126 -3.82 -3.84 1.33
N LEU A 127 -3.67 -3.12 2.44
CA LEU A 127 -3.38 -3.68 3.76
C LEU A 127 -4.59 -3.55 4.69
N THR A 128 -4.96 -4.65 5.34
CA THR A 128 -6.10 -4.68 6.26
C THR A 128 -5.75 -5.35 7.58
N ASN A 129 -6.43 -4.94 8.65
CA ASN A 129 -6.34 -5.59 9.95
C ASN A 129 -7.31 -6.78 10.02
N THR A 130 -6.78 -8.00 10.14
CA THR A 130 -7.59 -9.12 10.65
C THR A 130 -7.49 -9.22 12.17
N ALA A 131 -6.30 -9.05 12.74
CA ALA A 131 -6.11 -9.01 14.20
C ALA A 131 -4.81 -8.31 14.62
N ASN A 132 -4.95 -7.30 15.50
CA ASN A 132 -3.86 -6.63 16.21
C ASN A 132 -2.79 -5.98 15.30
N SER A 133 -3.21 -5.14 14.35
CA SER A 133 -2.31 -4.46 13.42
C SER A 133 -1.62 -3.20 14.00
N GLU A 134 -1.89 -2.79 15.24
CA GLU A 134 -1.37 -1.54 15.82
C GLU A 134 0.18 -1.52 15.87
N ASN A 135 0.81 -2.68 16.03
CA ASN A 135 2.28 -2.81 16.07
C ASN A 135 2.87 -3.28 14.72
N THR A 136 2.23 -2.91 13.61
CA THR A 136 2.67 -3.26 12.27
C THR A 136 3.53 -2.17 11.69
N SER A 137 4.78 -2.52 11.41
CA SER A 137 5.68 -1.72 10.58
C SER A 137 5.65 -2.23 9.16
N PHE A 138 5.76 -1.32 8.19
CA PHE A 138 5.92 -1.68 6.80
C PHE A 138 6.79 -0.67 6.05
N HIS A 139 7.40 -1.16 4.97
CA HIS A 139 8.07 -0.39 3.95
C HIS A 139 7.54 -0.90 2.61
N ILE A 140 6.99 0.02 1.81
CA ILE A 140 6.29 -0.29 0.56
C ILE A 140 6.88 0.60 -0.53
N GLU A 141 7.31 0.00 -1.62
CA GLU A 141 7.83 0.67 -2.81
C GLU A 141 6.92 0.26 -3.97
N LEU A 142 6.20 1.21 -4.58
CA LEU A 142 5.25 0.91 -5.66
C LEU A 142 5.92 0.98 -7.05
N GLY A 143 6.88 1.88 -7.21
CA GLY A 143 7.85 1.82 -8.29
C GLY A 143 7.50 2.75 -9.46
N SER A 144 7.02 2.26 -10.60
CA SER A 144 6.66 3.16 -11.71
C SER A 144 5.33 2.80 -12.35
N GLY A 145 4.46 3.78 -12.52
CA GLY A 145 3.09 3.58 -12.99
C GLY A 145 2.16 4.49 -12.22
N ASN A 146 0.85 4.34 -12.40
CA ASN A 146 -0.13 5.08 -11.60
C ASN A 146 -0.65 4.15 -10.52
N ASP A 147 0.00 4.19 -9.35
CA ASP A 147 -0.16 3.20 -8.31
C ASP A 147 -1.17 3.63 -7.25
N SER A 148 -1.68 2.64 -6.52
CA SER A 148 -2.62 2.87 -5.43
C SER A 148 -2.26 2.05 -4.20
N LEU A 149 -2.03 2.72 -3.08
CA LEU A 149 -1.87 2.12 -1.76
C LEU A 149 -3.07 2.46 -0.85
N ASP A 150 -3.76 1.44 -0.35
CA ASP A 150 -4.81 1.58 0.66
C ASP A 150 -4.41 0.89 1.96
N VAL A 151 -4.17 1.69 3.00
CA VAL A 151 -3.85 1.24 4.36
C VAL A 151 -4.95 1.59 5.36
N SER A 152 -6.07 2.15 4.89
CA SER A 152 -7.19 2.57 5.74
C SER A 152 -7.88 1.43 6.49
N GLY A 153 -7.63 0.18 6.08
CA GLY A 153 -8.08 -1.02 6.77
C GLY A 153 -7.26 -1.38 8.01
N LEU A 154 -6.16 -0.66 8.31
CA LEU A 154 -5.34 -0.87 9.49
C LEU A 154 -5.87 -0.11 10.70
N LEU A 155 -5.51 -0.57 11.89
CA LEU A 155 -5.69 0.19 13.13
C LEU A 155 -4.58 1.23 13.29
N ASP A 156 -4.88 2.31 14.02
CA ASP A 156 -3.91 3.34 14.41
C ASP A 156 -2.63 2.71 14.98
N PRO A 157 -1.45 3.17 14.52
CA PRO A 157 -0.19 2.60 14.94
C PRO A 157 0.16 2.96 16.39
N PHE A 158 0.80 2.02 17.09
CA PHE A 158 1.55 2.38 18.28
C PHE A 158 2.79 3.18 17.89
N SER A 159 3.27 4.05 18.79
CA SER A 159 4.46 4.87 18.57
C SER A 159 5.76 4.09 18.30
N SER A 160 5.76 2.76 18.48
CA SER A 160 6.87 1.88 18.14
C SER A 160 6.82 1.33 16.71
N ALA A 161 5.69 1.47 16.02
CA ALA A 161 5.54 1.05 14.63
C ALA A 161 6.09 2.13 13.70
N SER A 162 6.69 1.70 12.60
CA SER A 162 7.20 2.58 11.54
C SER A 162 6.54 2.18 10.23
N ARG A 163 5.81 3.10 9.61
CA ARG A 163 5.07 2.90 8.37
C ARG A 163 5.62 3.88 7.34
N PHE A 164 6.17 3.36 6.25
CA PHE A 164 6.71 4.14 5.15
C PHE A 164 6.20 3.60 3.83
N ALA A 165 5.89 4.49 2.89
CA ALA A 165 5.52 4.14 1.53
C ALA A 165 6.13 5.14 0.54
N ASP A 166 6.63 4.64 -0.58
CA ASP A 166 7.08 5.45 -1.73
C ASP A 166 6.21 5.08 -2.93
N GLY A 167 5.55 6.08 -3.52
CA GLY A 167 4.74 5.91 -4.73
C GLY A 167 5.59 5.73 -5.99
N GLY A 168 6.78 6.34 -6.02
CA GLY A 168 7.70 6.29 -7.15
C GLY A 168 7.32 7.21 -8.32
N ASP A 169 7.52 6.73 -9.56
CA ASP A 169 7.29 7.52 -10.76
C ASP A 169 5.85 7.36 -11.26
N GLY A 170 5.01 8.39 -11.15
CA GLY A 170 3.76 8.45 -11.90
C GLY A 170 2.68 9.32 -11.27
N LEU A 171 1.46 8.81 -11.21
CA LEU A 171 0.32 9.48 -10.57
C LEU A 171 -0.24 8.56 -9.49
N ASP A 172 0.28 8.72 -8.28
CA ASP A 172 0.13 7.76 -7.22
C ASP A 172 -0.89 8.22 -6.17
N THR A 173 -1.65 7.26 -5.66
CA THR A 173 -2.72 7.51 -4.68
C THR A 173 -2.45 6.77 -3.37
N LEU A 174 -2.48 7.51 -2.26
CA LEU A 174 -2.44 6.95 -0.90
C LEU A 174 -3.78 7.15 -0.19
N THR A 175 -4.36 6.08 0.34
CA THR A 175 -5.58 6.13 1.17
C THR A 175 -5.27 5.77 2.62
N LEU A 176 -5.60 6.70 3.52
CA LEU A 176 -5.32 6.67 4.96
C LEU A 176 -6.61 6.63 5.79
N SER A 177 -6.47 6.37 7.09
CA SER A 177 -7.54 6.41 8.09
C SER A 177 -7.07 7.05 9.40
N GLY A 178 -7.93 7.83 10.06
CA GLY A 178 -7.62 8.36 11.39
C GLY A 178 -6.34 9.21 11.43
N GLU A 179 -5.67 9.23 12.57
CA GLU A 179 -4.39 9.96 12.73
C GLU A 179 -3.25 9.09 12.19
N ASP A 180 -3.31 8.74 10.91
CA ASP A 180 -2.42 7.73 10.33
C ASP A 180 -1.00 8.28 10.18
N SER A 181 -0.05 7.62 10.83
CA SER A 181 1.36 8.01 10.90
C SER A 181 2.21 7.41 9.77
N VAL A 182 1.65 7.32 8.56
CA VAL A 182 2.43 6.87 7.40
C VAL A 182 3.31 8.02 6.96
N SER A 183 4.62 7.81 6.95
CA SER A 183 5.54 8.68 6.20
C SER A 183 5.44 8.28 4.74
N PHE A 184 5.34 9.24 3.83
CA PHE A 184 5.16 8.95 2.42
C PHE A 184 5.84 9.96 1.51
N ASP A 185 6.38 9.44 0.41
CA ASP A 185 7.11 10.18 -0.61
C ASP A 185 6.52 9.83 -1.99
N ASN A 186 6.62 10.75 -2.94
CA ASN A 186 6.19 10.58 -4.32
C ASN A 186 4.72 10.13 -4.49
N PHE A 187 3.79 10.77 -3.77
CA PHE A 187 2.35 10.61 -3.99
C PHE A 187 1.72 11.94 -4.43
N GLU A 188 0.93 11.93 -5.49
CA GLU A 188 0.20 13.11 -5.98
C GLU A 188 -1.19 13.26 -5.37
N VAL A 189 -1.76 12.18 -4.82
CA VAL A 189 -3.14 12.16 -4.30
C VAL A 189 -3.23 11.44 -2.96
N ILE A 190 -3.56 12.20 -1.92
CA ILE A 190 -3.78 11.68 -0.56
C ILE A 190 -5.28 11.72 -0.24
N LYS A 191 -5.81 10.59 0.24
CA LYS A 191 -7.24 10.41 0.54
C LYS A 191 -7.46 9.97 1.98
N GLY A 192 -8.43 10.60 2.64
CA GLY A 192 -9.03 10.03 3.85
C GLY A 192 -10.08 8.97 3.48
N SER A 193 -10.22 7.97 4.36
CA SER A 193 -11.15 6.84 4.15
C SER A 193 -12.62 7.16 4.42
N ASP A 194 -12.92 8.32 5.01
CA ASP A 194 -14.29 8.74 5.29
C ASP A 194 -14.53 10.22 4.99
N SER A 195 -15.79 10.53 4.65
CA SER A 195 -16.22 11.90 4.37
C SER A 195 -16.39 12.75 5.64
N ALA A 196 -15.99 12.25 6.81
CA ALA A 196 -16.07 12.97 8.08
C ALA A 196 -14.77 13.70 8.41
N PHE A 197 -13.76 13.65 7.52
CA PHE A 197 -12.45 14.27 7.72
C PHE A 197 -11.81 13.78 9.03
N SER A 198 -12.01 12.49 9.35
CA SER A 198 -11.39 11.89 10.53
C SER A 198 -9.89 11.65 10.36
N THR A 199 -9.41 11.75 9.12
CA THR A 199 -8.01 11.55 8.74
C THR A 199 -7.26 12.86 8.85
N VAL A 200 -6.21 12.92 9.66
CA VAL A 200 -5.42 14.15 9.85
C VAL A 200 -4.08 14.01 9.13
N VAL A 201 -3.71 15.00 8.30
CA VAL A 201 -2.37 15.11 7.71
C VAL A 201 -1.76 16.45 8.08
N THR A 202 -0.53 16.40 8.62
CA THR A 202 0.26 17.60 8.90
C THR A 202 1.17 17.88 7.72
N LEU A 203 0.93 18.99 7.03
CA LEU A 203 1.81 19.53 6.00
C LEU A 203 3.06 20.12 6.65
N SER A 204 4.23 19.64 6.26
CA SER A 204 5.55 20.19 6.59
C SER A 204 6.35 20.48 5.32
N SER A 205 7.47 21.19 5.44
CA SER A 205 8.33 21.48 4.28
C SER A 205 8.83 20.18 3.65
N ASP A 206 9.28 19.23 4.47
CA ASP A 206 9.75 17.92 4.03
C ASP A 206 8.64 17.18 3.25
N LEU A 207 7.43 17.06 3.81
CA LEU A 207 6.32 16.35 3.15
C LEU A 207 5.96 16.99 1.80
N LEU A 208 5.99 18.33 1.72
CA LEU A 208 5.70 19.03 0.47
C LEU A 208 6.83 18.84 -0.56
N GLU A 209 8.09 18.87 -0.15
CA GLU A 209 9.24 18.64 -1.04
C GLU A 209 9.25 17.19 -1.57
N ASP A 210 9.03 16.21 -0.69
CA ASP A 210 9.04 14.78 -1.02
C ASP A 210 7.88 14.39 -1.96
N ASN A 211 6.89 15.26 -2.16
CA ASN A 211 5.69 15.02 -2.98
C ASN A 211 5.42 16.12 -4.03
N ASP A 212 6.44 16.91 -4.42
CA ASP A 212 6.33 18.02 -5.40
C ASP A 212 6.37 17.58 -6.88
N SER A 213 6.07 16.31 -7.17
CA SER A 213 6.05 15.76 -8.53
C SER A 213 4.80 16.16 -9.33
N ALA A 214 3.72 16.56 -8.66
CA ALA A 214 2.45 16.96 -9.27
C ALA A 214 2.52 18.33 -9.98
N GLU A 215 2.54 18.38 -11.32
CA GLU A 215 2.57 19.65 -12.09
C GLU A 215 1.40 20.62 -11.73
N LEU A 216 0.23 20.07 -11.35
CA LEU A 216 -0.97 20.84 -11.04
C LEU A 216 -1.25 21.01 -9.53
N GLY A 217 -0.35 20.48 -8.70
CA GLY A 217 -0.43 20.52 -7.24
C GLY A 217 -0.84 19.21 -6.59
N LEU A 218 -0.38 19.02 -5.36
CA LEU A 218 -0.65 17.87 -4.50
C LEU A 218 -2.11 17.87 -4.04
N VAL A 219 -2.82 16.77 -4.23
CA VAL A 219 -4.26 16.67 -3.94
C VAL A 219 -4.49 16.03 -2.57
N PHE A 220 -5.27 16.69 -1.72
CA PHE A 220 -5.81 16.11 -0.48
C PHE A 220 -7.33 16.07 -0.55
N ASN A 221 -7.90 14.88 -0.43
CA ASN A 221 -9.33 14.64 -0.50
C ASN A 221 -9.82 13.98 0.80
N GLN A 222 -10.79 14.60 1.47
CA GLN A 222 -11.40 14.10 2.70
C GLN A 222 -10.39 13.93 3.85
N VAL A 223 -9.44 14.85 3.94
CA VAL A 223 -8.40 14.90 4.97
C VAL A 223 -8.49 16.24 5.71
N ASP A 224 -8.44 16.22 7.04
CA ASP A 224 -8.25 17.41 7.88
C ASP A 224 -6.77 17.84 7.81
N LEU A 225 -6.52 18.99 7.20
CA LEU A 225 -5.18 19.49 6.98
C LEU A 225 -4.71 20.34 8.17
N GLN A 226 -3.54 19.98 8.66
CA GLN A 226 -2.83 20.75 9.67
C GLN A 226 -1.51 21.27 9.10
N LEU A 227 -1.08 22.44 9.54
CA LEU A 227 0.20 23.03 9.14
C LEU A 227 1.18 22.94 10.30
N SER A 228 2.39 22.44 10.04
CA SER A 228 3.50 22.54 10.97
C SER A 228 4.04 23.99 11.05
N ASP A 229 5.01 24.22 11.93
CA ASP A 229 5.53 25.55 12.26
C ASP A 229 6.53 26.10 11.20
N ASP A 230 7.04 25.23 10.34
CA ASP A 230 7.96 25.55 9.24
C ASP A 230 7.25 25.88 7.91
N VAL A 231 5.94 25.68 7.82
CA VAL A 231 5.15 26.05 6.63
C VAL A 231 4.13 27.16 6.92
N SER A 232 3.72 27.87 5.87
CA SER A 232 2.65 28.86 5.98
C SER A 232 1.87 29.03 4.69
N VAL A 233 0.56 29.27 4.82
CA VAL A 233 -0.27 29.62 3.65
C VAL A 233 0.08 31.02 3.18
N SER A 234 0.50 31.12 1.92
CA SER A 234 0.85 32.37 1.25
C SER A 234 -0.30 32.95 0.43
N ASP A 235 -1.13 32.10 -0.18
CA ASP A 235 -2.31 32.51 -0.93
C ASP A 235 -3.38 31.40 -0.98
N VAL A 236 -4.63 31.80 -1.23
CA VAL A 236 -5.76 30.87 -1.47
C VAL A 236 -6.50 31.32 -2.71
N ASN A 237 -6.48 30.47 -3.73
CA ASN A 237 -6.97 30.73 -5.06
C ASN A 237 -8.16 29.84 -5.40
N VAL A 238 -9.01 30.35 -6.30
CA VAL A 238 -9.96 29.48 -7.02
C VAL A 238 -9.13 28.61 -7.97
N ILE A 239 -9.46 27.32 -8.03
CA ILE A 239 -8.81 26.40 -8.96
C ILE A 239 -8.94 26.88 -10.42
N SER A 240 -7.91 26.61 -11.22
CA SER A 240 -7.90 26.86 -12.66
C SER A 240 -8.72 25.83 -13.44
N ASP A 241 -9.01 26.10 -14.72
CA ASP A 241 -9.68 25.15 -15.61
C ASP A 241 -8.88 23.84 -15.79
N ASP A 242 -7.54 23.94 -15.78
CA ASP A 242 -6.63 22.79 -15.89
C ASP A 242 -6.67 21.95 -14.60
N GLN A 243 -6.60 22.58 -13.42
CA GLN A 243 -6.77 21.91 -12.13
C GLN A 243 -8.17 21.28 -11.98
N ALA A 244 -9.22 21.96 -12.44
CA ALA A 244 -10.57 21.38 -12.44
C ALA A 244 -10.66 20.13 -13.34
N SER A 245 -10.00 20.15 -14.50
CA SER A 245 -9.94 19.00 -15.40
C SER A 245 -9.13 17.85 -14.80
N TYR A 246 -8.04 18.16 -14.09
CA TYR A 246 -7.23 17.20 -13.35
C TYR A 246 -8.03 16.51 -12.24
N LEU A 247 -8.67 17.27 -11.35
CA LEU A 247 -9.55 16.72 -10.31
C LEU A 247 -10.68 15.86 -10.90
N ALA A 248 -11.29 16.30 -12.01
CA ALA A 248 -12.31 15.51 -12.69
C ALA A 248 -11.78 14.17 -13.24
N SER A 249 -10.51 14.13 -13.67
CA SER A 249 -9.86 12.88 -14.13
C SER A 249 -9.63 11.89 -12.99
N LEU A 250 -9.43 12.40 -11.76
CA LEU A 250 -9.36 11.63 -10.52
C LEU A 250 -10.75 11.19 -10.01
N GLY A 251 -11.83 11.59 -10.69
CA GLY A 251 -13.21 11.33 -10.28
C GLY A 251 -13.71 12.23 -9.14
N LEU A 252 -13.04 13.36 -8.90
CA LEU A 252 -13.37 14.32 -7.85
C LEU A 252 -14.24 15.47 -8.39
N ASP A 253 -15.18 15.96 -7.57
CA ASP A 253 -15.96 17.14 -7.91
C ASP A 253 -15.13 18.39 -7.62
N SER A 254 -14.61 19.00 -8.69
CA SER A 254 -13.74 20.16 -8.57
C SER A 254 -14.38 21.36 -7.86
N SER A 255 -15.71 21.42 -7.74
CA SER A 255 -16.40 22.51 -7.04
C SER A 255 -16.24 22.48 -5.52
N ASP A 256 -15.79 21.35 -4.98
CA ASP A 256 -15.49 21.18 -3.56
C ASP A 256 -14.08 21.66 -3.20
N TYR A 257 -13.24 22.00 -4.18
CA TYR A 257 -11.80 22.24 -4.00
C TYR A 257 -11.38 23.71 -4.10
N VAL A 258 -10.31 24.04 -3.37
CA VAL A 258 -9.52 25.28 -3.50
C VAL A 258 -8.06 24.97 -3.84
N SER A 259 -7.33 25.95 -4.39
CA SER A 259 -5.89 25.88 -4.62
C SER A 259 -5.19 26.73 -3.57
N VAL A 260 -4.39 26.12 -2.71
CA VAL A 260 -3.66 26.77 -1.62
C VAL A 260 -2.18 26.80 -1.96
N GLU A 261 -1.58 27.98 -1.92
CA GLU A 261 -0.13 28.14 -2.10
C GLU A 261 0.55 28.10 -0.73
N VAL A 262 1.32 27.05 -0.46
CA VAL A 262 1.99 26.82 0.82
C VAL A 262 3.49 27.11 0.66
N ALA A 263 4.00 28.07 1.43
CA ALA A 263 5.42 28.37 1.49
C ALA A 263 6.09 27.49 2.55
N GLY A 264 7.10 26.72 2.14
CA GLY A 264 8.00 25.96 3.03
C GLY A 264 9.43 26.50 2.94
N ASP A 265 10.38 25.76 3.50
CA ASP A 265 11.79 26.17 3.55
C ASP A 265 12.45 26.25 2.15
N ASP A 266 12.13 25.32 1.25
CA ASP A 266 12.78 25.17 -0.05
C ASP A 266 11.97 25.71 -1.25
N GLY A 267 10.72 26.13 -1.02
CA GLY A 267 9.86 26.55 -2.12
C GLY A 267 8.47 27.01 -1.74
N THR A 268 7.64 27.15 -2.78
CA THR A 268 6.20 27.34 -2.66
C THR A 268 5.54 26.22 -3.44
N TYR A 269 4.61 25.55 -2.78
CA TYR A 269 3.96 24.34 -3.25
C TYR A 269 2.46 24.61 -3.45
N THR A 270 1.90 24.05 -4.51
CA THR A 270 0.45 24.13 -4.76
C THR A 270 -0.23 22.92 -4.15
N VAL A 271 -1.19 23.16 -3.27
CA VAL A 271 -2.04 22.14 -2.65
C VAL A 271 -3.48 22.31 -3.12
N LEU A 272 -4.09 21.24 -3.62
CA LEU A 272 -5.51 21.17 -3.96
C LEU A 272 -6.24 20.44 -2.84
N THR A 273 -7.18 21.11 -2.17
CA THR A 273 -7.87 20.49 -1.04
C THR A 273 -9.37 20.81 -0.99
N ASP A 274 -10.16 19.84 -0.53
CA ASP A 274 -11.56 20.01 -0.16
C ASP A 274 -11.76 20.40 1.31
N ASP A 275 -10.67 20.52 2.06
CA ASP A 275 -10.67 21.09 3.41
C ASP A 275 -10.66 22.63 3.35
N SER A 276 -11.73 23.22 3.89
CA SER A 276 -11.90 24.68 3.96
C SER A 276 -11.54 25.28 5.32
N ASP A 277 -11.21 24.44 6.31
CA ASP A 277 -11.03 24.80 7.72
C ASP A 277 -9.67 24.34 8.29
N TYR A 278 -8.63 24.24 7.44
CA TYR A 278 -7.28 23.84 7.85
C TYR A 278 -6.71 24.67 9.01
N SER A 279 -5.92 24.02 9.89
CA SER A 279 -5.46 24.62 11.15
C SER A 279 -3.94 24.65 11.32
N ILE A 280 -3.41 25.65 12.03
CA ILE A 280 -1.98 25.73 12.36
C ILE A 280 -1.74 25.03 13.69
N ILE A 281 -0.81 24.08 13.72
CA ILE A 281 -0.33 23.46 14.97
C ILE A 281 0.66 24.43 15.62
N ALA A 282 0.41 24.79 16.89
CA ALA A 282 1.21 25.74 17.67
C ALA A 282 2.20 25.06 18.63
#